data_AF-A0A536UCX4-F1
#
_entry.id   AF-A0A536UCX4-F1
#
_cell.length_a   1.000
_cell.length_b   1.000
_cell.length_c   1.000
_cell.angle_alpha   90.00
_cell.angle_beta   90.00
_cell.angle_gamma   90.00
#
_symmetry.space_group_name_H-M   'P 1'
#
loop_
_entity.id
_entity.type
_entity.pdbx_description
1 polymer ?
#
loop_
_entity_poly.entity_id
_entity_poly.type
_entity_poly.pdbx_seq_one_letter_code
_entity_poly.pdbx_strand_id
1 'polypeptide(L)'
;MNRVLNHLEEWLIAFLMGAATIVIFVQVVHRYLSTVPGIQDYVLHINLGWAQELCIYMFVWMCKFGAAYGVRTGIHVGIDVLVNRLPVDWRKRTVLLALIGGALFTGIV
;
A
#
# COMPACT_ATOMS: atom_id res chain seq x y z
N MET A 1 -0.10 24.37 7.07
CA MET A 1 -0.48 23.13 6.38
C MET A 1 -0.76 22.10 7.46
N ASN A 2 -2.00 21.66 7.61
CA ASN A 2 -2.59 21.26 8.91
C ASN A 2 -1.90 20.05 9.57
N ARG A 3 -1.37 20.21 10.79
CA ARG A 3 -0.81 19.10 11.61
C ARG A 3 -1.76 17.91 11.71
N VAL A 4 -3.06 18.19 11.74
CA VAL A 4 -4.13 17.19 11.73
C VAL A 4 -4.06 16.28 10.50
N LEU A 5 -3.78 16.83 9.32
CA LEU A 5 -3.73 16.05 8.08
C LEU A 5 -2.58 15.04 8.09
N ASN A 6 -1.41 15.45 8.59
CA ASN A 6 -0.26 14.53 8.71
C ASN A 6 -0.55 13.40 9.69
N HIS A 7 -1.19 13.68 10.84
CA HIS A 7 -1.54 12.64 11.81
C HIS A 7 -2.62 11.69 11.26
N LEU A 8 -3.60 12.23 10.52
CA LEU A 8 -4.61 11.41 9.86
C LEU A 8 -4.00 10.49 8.81
N GLU A 9 -3.06 10.99 7.98
CA GLU A 9 -2.34 10.19 6.99
C GLU A 9 -1.52 9.09 7.66
N GLU A 10 -0.79 9.40 8.74
CA GLU A 10 -0.02 8.42 9.50
C GLU A 10 -0.89 7.35 10.14
N TRP A 11 -2.00 7.75 10.78
CA TRP A 11 -2.96 6.81 11.36
C TRP A 11 -3.61 5.93 10.31
N LEU A 12 -3.94 6.49 9.14
CA LEU A 12 -4.50 5.73 8.03
C LEU A 12 -3.51 4.69 7.50
N ILE A 13 -2.24 5.06 7.30
CA ILE A 13 -1.18 4.13 6.85
C ILE A 13 -1.00 3.01 7.88
N ALA A 14 -0.88 3.36 9.17
CA ALA A 14 -0.72 2.38 10.24
C ALA A 14 -1.93 1.44 10.35
N PHE A 15 -3.14 1.98 10.24
CA PHE A 15 -4.39 1.21 10.23
C PHE A 15 -4.45 0.24 9.05
N LEU A 16 -4.21 0.71 7.83
CA LEU A 16 -4.24 -0.12 6.62
C LEU A 16 -3.19 -1.23 6.70
N MET A 17 -1.98 -0.94 7.18
CA MET A 17 -0.92 -1.94 7.33
C MET A 17 -1.25 -3.00 8.39
N GLY A 18 -1.72 -2.58 9.56
CA GLY A 18 -2.11 -3.49 10.64
C GLY A 18 -3.30 -4.36 10.25
N ALA A 19 -4.34 -3.76 9.68
CA ALA A 19 -5.53 -4.48 9.26
C ALA A 19 -5.24 -5.44 8.10
N ALA A 20 -4.41 -5.07 7.11
CA ALA A 20 -4.02 -5.97 6.02
C ALA A 20 -3.25 -7.20 6.55
N THR A 21 -2.36 -6.99 7.52
CA THR A 21 -1.62 -8.07 8.19
C THR A 21 -2.57 -9.04 8.90
N ILE A 22 -3.56 -8.52 9.64
CA ILE A 22 -4.56 -9.34 10.32
C ILE A 22 -5.42 -10.12 9.31
N VAL A 23 -5.89 -9.47 8.24
CA VAL A 23 -6.72 -10.09 7.20
C VAL A 23 -5.99 -11.26 6.54
N ILE A 24 -4.73 -11.06 6.12
CA ILE A 24 -3.93 -12.13 5.51
C ILE A 24 -3.60 -13.22 6.53
N PHE A 25 -3.29 -12.87 7.77
CA PHE A 25 -3.05 -13.86 8.81
C PHE A 25 -4.27 -14.77 8.99
N VAL A 26 -5.48 -14.20 9.10
CA VAL A 26 -6.73 -14.97 9.20
C VAL A 26 -6.95 -15.83 7.96
N GLN A 27 -6.69 -15.30 6.76
CA GLN A 27 -6.82 -16.04 5.51
C GLN A 27 -5.86 -17.24 5.43
N VAL A 28 -4.62 -17.07 5.88
CA VAL A 28 -3.61 -18.12 5.95
C VAL A 28 -4.02 -19.18 6.99
N VAL A 29 -4.46 -18.77 8.17
CA VAL A 29 -4.94 -19.68 9.23
C VAL A 29 -6.13 -20.49 8.73
N HIS A 30 -7.14 -19.86 8.13
CA HIS A 30 -8.29 -20.54 7.52
C HIS A 30 -7.89 -21.57 6.47
N ARG A 31 -6.92 -21.22 5.60
CA ARG A 31 -6.38 -22.14 4.60
C ARG A 31 -5.74 -23.38 5.21
N TYR A 32 -5.01 -23.25 6.32
CA TYR A 32 -4.40 -24.41 6.97
C TYR A 32 -5.42 -25.21 7.78
N LEU A 33 -6.37 -24.56 8.46
CA LEU A 33 -7.43 -25.25 9.21
C LEU A 33 -8.37 -26.07 8.31
N SER A 34 -8.60 -25.64 7.07
CA SER A 34 -9.42 -26.42 6.13
C SER A 34 -8.78 -27.76 5.71
N THR A 35 -7.50 -27.96 6.01
CA THR A 35 -6.78 -29.22 5.75
C THR A 35 -6.78 -30.18 6.96
N VAL A 36 -7.30 -29.76 8.12
CA VAL A 36 -7.28 -30.55 9.37
C VAL A 36 -8.55 -31.40 9.49
N PRO A 37 -8.44 -32.75 9.54
CA PRO A 37 -9.58 -33.63 9.76
C PRO A 37 -10.27 -33.34 11.10
N GLY A 38 -11.61 -33.23 11.10
CA GLY A 38 -12.43 -32.97 12.29
C GLY A 38 -12.86 -31.51 12.48
N ILE A 39 -12.12 -30.54 11.93
CA ILE A 39 -12.50 -29.10 11.95
C ILE A 39 -12.83 -28.60 10.53
N GLN A 40 -12.38 -29.33 9.51
CA GLN A 40 -12.59 -29.05 8.09
C GLN A 40 -14.06 -28.70 7.74
N ASP A 41 -15.03 -29.49 8.22
CA ASP A 41 -16.44 -29.26 7.89
C ASP A 41 -16.91 -27.88 8.32
N TYR A 42 -16.53 -27.40 9.51
CA TYR A 42 -16.89 -26.08 10.01
C TYR A 42 -16.19 -24.96 9.24
N VAL A 43 -14.91 -25.16 8.91
CA VAL A 43 -14.05 -24.13 8.29
C VAL A 43 -14.45 -23.88 6.84
N LEU A 44 -14.87 -24.92 6.12
CA LEU A 44 -15.31 -24.82 4.72
C LEU A 44 -16.59 -23.98 4.55
N HIS A 45 -17.42 -23.84 5.59
CA HIS A 45 -18.59 -22.95 5.54
C HIS A 45 -18.22 -21.46 5.58
N ILE A 46 -17.00 -21.11 6.00
CA ILE A 46 -16.52 -19.73 6.05
C ILE A 46 -15.88 -19.36 4.71
N ASN A 47 -16.44 -18.35 4.02
CA ASN A 47 -15.88 -17.85 2.77
C ASN A 47 -14.92 -16.67 3.02
N LEU A 48 -13.62 -16.88 2.74
CA LEU A 48 -12.59 -15.85 2.78
C LEU A 48 -12.00 -15.53 1.39
N GLY A 49 -12.73 -15.83 0.30
CA GLY A 49 -12.25 -15.55 -1.06
C GLY A 49 -11.96 -14.07 -1.32
N TRP A 50 -12.69 -13.18 -0.63
CA TRP A 50 -12.52 -11.73 -0.71
C TRP A 50 -11.28 -11.20 0.01
N ALA A 51 -10.69 -11.97 0.93
CA ALA A 51 -9.61 -11.49 1.80
C ALA A 51 -8.36 -11.10 1.01
N GLN A 52 -8.06 -11.82 -0.08
CA GLN A 52 -6.93 -11.51 -0.96
C GLN A 52 -7.13 -10.19 -1.69
N GLU A 53 -8.29 -10.00 -2.32
CA GLU A 53 -8.61 -8.78 -3.05
C GLU A 53 -8.69 -7.56 -2.12
N LEU A 54 -9.31 -7.72 -0.94
CA LEU A 54 -9.32 -6.66 0.06
C LEU A 54 -7.89 -6.27 0.46
N CYS A 55 -7.03 -7.25 0.71
CA CYS A 55 -5.65 -6.98 1.07
C CYS A 55 -4.90 -6.22 -0.03
N ILE A 56 -5.10 -6.59 -1.30
CA ILE A 56 -4.53 -5.85 -2.44
C ILE A 56 -4.99 -4.40 -2.42
N TYR A 57 -6.28 -4.13 -2.26
CA TYR A 57 -6.80 -2.77 -2.18
C TYR A 57 -6.20 -1.99 -1.00
N MET A 58 -6.10 -2.61 0.17
CA MET A 58 -5.50 -1.99 1.35
C MET A 58 -4.02 -1.64 1.13
N PHE A 59 -3.24 -2.55 0.53
CA PHE A 59 -1.84 -2.29 0.19
C PHE A 59 -1.70 -1.17 -0.85
N VAL A 60 -2.53 -1.15 -1.88
CA VAL A 60 -2.54 -0.08 -2.90
C VAL A 60 -2.77 1.27 -2.24
N TRP A 61 -3.81 1.39 -1.40
CA TRP A 61 -4.12 2.65 -0.73
C TRP A 61 -3.05 3.07 0.28
N MET A 62 -2.52 2.11 1.03
CA MET A 62 -1.39 2.33 1.93
C MET A 62 -0.18 2.90 1.18
N CYS A 63 0.16 2.33 0.02
CA CYS A 63 1.25 2.83 -0.83
C CYS A 63 0.98 4.24 -1.39
N LYS A 64 -0.26 4.54 -1.82
CA LYS A 64 -0.62 5.89 -2.33
C LYS A 64 -0.46 6.97 -1.25
N PHE A 65 -1.04 6.77 -0.07
CA PHE A 65 -0.93 7.72 1.04
C PHE A 65 0.48 7.74 1.62
N GLY A 66 1.15 6.58 1.70
CA GLY A 66 2.54 6.47 2.15
C GLY A 66 3.51 7.25 1.25
N ALA A 67 3.31 7.22 -0.07
CA ALA A 67 4.10 8.03 -1.00
C ALA A 67 3.89 9.53 -0.78
N ALA A 68 2.63 9.97 -0.62
CA ALA A 68 2.33 11.38 -0.35
C ALA A 68 2.95 11.87 0.97
N TYR A 69 2.85 11.07 2.04
CA TYR A 69 3.48 11.37 3.32
C TYR A 69 5.02 11.36 3.24
N GLY A 70 5.61 10.38 2.53
CA GLY A 70 7.05 10.25 2.35
C GLY A 70 7.69 11.40 1.56
N VAL A 71 6.97 11.98 0.60
CA VAL A 71 7.42 13.19 -0.12
C VAL A 71 7.39 14.42 0.81
N ARG A 72 6.38 14.56 1.68
CA ARG A 72 6.26 15.71 2.61
C ARG A 72 7.28 15.67 3.74
N THR A 73 7.60 14.48 4.24
CA THR A 73 8.63 14.28 5.28
C THR A 73 10.05 14.29 4.70
N GLY A 74 10.18 14.34 3.37
CA GLY A 74 11.46 14.32 2.69
C GLY A 74 12.16 12.95 2.78
N ILE A 75 11.47 11.87 3.16
CA ILE A 75 12.07 10.52 3.24
C ILE A 75 12.48 10.01 1.86
N HIS A 76 11.91 10.56 0.78
CA HIS A 76 12.29 10.27 -0.60
C HIS A 76 13.66 10.85 -1.05
N VAL A 77 14.56 11.21 -0.11
CA VAL A 77 15.90 11.79 -0.37
C VAL A 77 16.68 11.06 -1.46
N GLY A 78 16.61 9.72 -1.51
CA GLY A 78 17.36 8.93 -2.49
C GLY A 78 17.02 9.27 -3.95
N ILE A 79 15.74 9.51 -4.23
CA ILE A 79 15.28 9.91 -5.57
C ILE A 79 15.66 11.37 -5.84
N ASP A 80 15.58 12.24 -4.84
CA ASP A 80 15.95 13.64 -4.99
C ASP A 80 17.44 13.80 -5.33
N VAL A 81 18.33 13.02 -4.70
CA VAL A 81 19.76 13.04 -5.02
C VAL A 81 20.01 12.56 -6.45
N LEU A 82 19.37 11.47 -6.87
CA LEU A 82 19.51 10.97 -8.25
C LEU A 82 19.06 12.02 -9.28
N VAL A 83 17.92 12.65 -9.04
CA VAL A 83 17.34 13.68 -9.91
C VAL A 83 18.22 14.94 -9.94
N ASN A 84 18.86 15.30 -8.83
CA ASN A 84 19.77 16.44 -8.74
C ASN A 84 21.17 16.18 -9.35
N ARG A 85 21.56 14.91 -9.54
CA ARG A 85 22.81 14.51 -10.20
C ARG A 85 22.69 14.40 -11.73
N LEU A 86 21.48 14.43 -12.27
CA LEU A 86 21.23 14.38 -13.71
C LEU A 86 21.55 15.72 -14.38
N PRO A 87 21.92 15.71 -15.69
CA PRO A 87 21.99 16.93 -16.50
C PRO A 87 20.67 17.70 -16.47
N VAL A 88 20.73 19.03 -16.57
CA VAL A 88 19.57 19.94 -16.44
C VAL A 88 18.41 19.55 -17.36
N ASP A 89 18.71 19.08 -18.57
CA ASP A 89 17.71 18.65 -19.56
C ASP A 89 16.97 17.36 -19.17
N TRP A 90 17.66 16.43 -18.51
CA TRP A 90 17.09 15.15 -18.08
C TRP A 90 16.29 15.29 -16.80
N ARG A 91 16.65 16.23 -15.92
CA ARG A 91 15.92 16.48 -14.66
C ARG A 91 14.43 16.71 -14.87
N LYS A 92 14.07 17.57 -15.85
CA LYS A 92 12.66 17.85 -16.18
C LYS A 92 11.93 16.61 -16.69
N ARG A 93 12.57 15.84 -17.57
CA ARG A 93 11.98 14.61 -18.16
C ARG A 93 11.68 13.57 -17.09
N THR A 94 12.60 13.36 -16.15
CA THR A 94 12.43 12.40 -15.06
C THR A 94 11.27 12.77 -14.14
N VAL A 95 11.14 14.04 -13.77
CA VAL A 95 10.01 14.51 -12.94
C VAL A 95 8.68 14.35 -13.70
N LEU A 96 8.64 14.68 -14.98
CA LEU A 96 7.44 14.54 -15.81
C LEU A 96 7.01 13.07 -15.95
N LEU A 97 7.98 12.16 -16.16
CA LEU A 97 7.75 10.72 -16.16
C LEU A 97 7.17 10.23 -14.82
N ALA A 98 7.72 10.69 -13.69
CA ALA A 98 7.23 10.31 -12.37
C ALA A 98 5.78 10.79 -12.14
N LEU A 99 5.47 12.02 -12.54
CA LEU A 99 4.11 12.58 -12.43
C LEU A 99 3.10 11.84 -13.31
N ILE A 100 3.46 11.55 -14.57
CA ILE A 100 2.60 10.77 -15.48
C ILE A 100 2.42 9.35 -14.95
N GLY A 101 3.47 8.71 -14.45
CA GLY A 101 3.39 7.37 -13.85
C GLY A 101 2.43 7.33 -12.66
N GLY A 102 2.52 8.31 -11.76
CA GLY A 102 1.60 8.43 -10.61
C GLY A 102 0.15 8.72 -11.03
N ALA A 103 -0.06 9.59 -12.02
CA ALA A 103 -1.38 9.88 -12.56
C ALA A 103 -2.00 8.67 -13.27
N LEU A 104 -1.22 7.97 -14.10
CA LEU A 104 -1.65 6.76 -14.81
C LEU A 104 -1.99 5.64 -13.83
N PHE A 105 -1.14 5.41 -12.82
CA PHE A 105 -1.43 4.43 -11.77
C PHE A 105 -2.74 4.75 -11.03
N THR A 106 -3.02 6.03 -10.78
CA THR A 106 -4.27 6.47 -10.14
C THR A 106 -5.48 6.41 -11.05
N GLY A 107 -5.30 6.51 -12.37
CA GLY A 107 -6.38 6.33 -13.33
C GLY A 107 -6.77 4.87 -13.58
N ILE A 108 -5.84 3.93 -13.38
CA ILE A 108 -6.08 2.49 -13.60
C ILE A 108 -6.66 1.81 -12.35
N VAL A 109 -6.17 2.20 -11.16
CA VAL A 109 -6.50 1.59 -9.87
C VAL A 109 -7.20 2.58 -8.96
#